data_AF-A0A2G6N9L9-F1
#
_entry.id   AF-A0A2G6N9L9-F1
#
_cell.length_a   1.000
_cell.length_b   1.000
_cell.length_c   1.000
_cell.angle_alpha   90.00
_cell.angle_beta   90.00
_cell.angle_gamma   90.00
#
_symmetry.space_group_name_H-M   'P 1'
#
loop_
_entity.id
_entity.type
_entity.pdbx_description
1 polymer ?
#
loop_
_entity_poly.entity_id
_entity_poly.type
_entity_poly.pdbx_seq_one_letter_code
_entity_poly.pdbx_strand_id
1 'polypeptide(L)' 'MDLVEQIRQEGWNAGRLNGRQEGTRKTATNLKAMGMSSDIIQQATGLSLEEIDLLDTTSGITEEDSWEKIQ' A
#
# COMPACT_ATOMS: atom_id res chain seq x y z
N MET A 1 -6.87 -28.72 -15.37
CA MET A 1 -7.14 -27.78 -14.26
C MET A 1 -8.64 -27.50 -14.30
N ASP A 2 -9.34 -27.60 -13.17
CA ASP A 2 -10.78 -27.31 -13.12
C ASP A 2 -11.03 -25.80 -12.97
N LEU A 3 -12.15 -25.31 -13.48
CA LEU A 3 -12.55 -23.90 -13.46
C LEU A 3 -12.57 -23.35 -12.02
N VAL A 4 -13.02 -24.15 -11.06
CA VAL A 4 -13.05 -23.77 -9.64
C VAL A 4 -11.64 -23.51 -9.10
N GLU A 5 -10.67 -24.35 -9.48
CA GLU A 5 -9.28 -24.18 -9.03
C GLU A 5 -8.62 -22.97 -9.70
N GLN A 6 -8.96 -22.69 -10.96
CA GLN A 6 -8.49 -21.49 -11.66
C GLN A 6 -9.02 -20.21 -10.98
N ILE A 7 -10.33 -20.12 -10.72
CA ILE A 7 -10.95 -18.97 -10.04
C ILE A 7 -10.32 -18.76 -8.65
N ARG A 8 -10.08 -19.84 -7.91
CA ARG A 8 -9.44 -19.78 -6.60
C ARG A 8 -8.03 -19.19 -6.73
N GLN A 9 -7.20 -19.72 -7.63
CA GLN A 9 -5.83 -19.25 -7.83
C GLN A 9 -5.77 -17.79 -8.29
N GLU A 10 -6.66 -17.38 -9.19
CA GLU A 10 -6.78 -15.99 -9.65
C GLU A 10 -7.14 -15.06 -8.47
N GLY A 11 -8.11 -15.45 -7.63
CA GLY A 11 -8.50 -14.69 -6.44
C GLY A 11 -7.35 -14.52 -5.44
N TRP A 12 -6.60 -15.59 -5.14
CA TRP A 12 -5.43 -15.52 -4.26
C TRP A 12 -4.33 -14.61 -4.83
N ASN A 13 -4.07 -14.71 -6.13
CA ASN A 13 -3.07 -13.88 -6.79
C ASN A 13 -3.47 -12.40 -6.82
N ALA A 14 -4.74 -12.10 -7.12
CA ALA A 14 -5.28 -10.75 -7.09
C ALA A 14 -5.21 -10.14 -5.69
N GLY A 15 -5.63 -10.87 -4.66
CA GLY A 15 -5.56 -10.42 -3.26
C GLY A 15 -4.12 -10.13 -2.82
N ARG A 16 -3.19 -11.04 -3.12
CA ARG A 16 -1.76 -10.86 -2.80
C ARG A 16 -1.16 -9.67 -3.54
N LEU A 17 -1.53 -9.45 -4.80
CA LEU A 17 -1.04 -8.32 -5.59
C LEU A 17 -1.57 -6.99 -5.05
N ASN A 18 -2.88 -6.90 -4.80
CA ASN A 18 -3.51 -5.70 -4.25
C ASN A 18 -2.96 -5.36 -2.86
N GLY A 19 -2.86 -6.35 -1.96
CA GLY A 19 -2.33 -6.13 -0.62
C GLY A 19 -0.86 -5.66 -0.62
N ARG A 20 -0.04 -6.16 -1.56
CA ARG A 20 1.33 -5.65 -1.73
C ARG A 20 1.34 -4.22 -2.22
N GLN A 21 0.55 -3.87 -3.23
CA GLN A 21 0.49 -2.50 -3.75
C GLN A 21 -0.02 -1.50 -2.70
N GLU A 22 -1.08 -1.87 -1.96
CA GLU A 22 -1.63 -1.05 -0.90
C GLU A 22 -0.64 -0.86 0.25
N GLY A 23 0.00 -1.95 0.70
CA GLY A 23 1.03 -1.89 1.73
C GLY A 23 2.20 -1.01 1.33
N THR A 24 2.73 -1.16 0.11
CA THR A 24 3.81 -0.33 -0.43
C THR A 24 3.42 1.15 -0.45
N ARG A 25 2.21 1.49 -0.91
CA ARG A 25 1.73 2.88 -0.90
C ARG A 25 1.57 3.43 0.52
N LYS A 26 0.93 2.69 1.44
CA LYS A 26 0.78 3.10 2.84
C LYS A 26 2.13 3.35 3.51
N THR A 27 3.09 2.45 3.31
CA THR A 27 4.46 2.64 3.81
C THR A 27 5.10 3.90 3.23
N ALA A 28 5.02 4.11 1.92
CA ALA A 28 5.60 5.29 1.27
C ALA A 28 4.97 6.60 1.77
N THR A 29 3.64 6.65 1.89
CA THR A 29 2.90 7.81 2.42
C THR A 29 3.30 8.11 3.86
N ASN A 30 3.39 7.09 4.71
CA ASN A 30 3.79 7.26 6.11
C ASN A 30 5.22 7.77 6.22
N LEU A 31 6.16 7.23 5.44
CA LEU A 31 7.55 7.72 5.42
C LEU A 31 7.63 9.18 4.95
N LYS A 32 6.85 9.55 3.93
CA LYS A 32 6.76 10.93 3.43
C LYS A 32 6.20 11.87 4.50
N ALA A 33 5.13 11.48 5.19
CA ALA A 33 4.56 12.21 6.32
C ALA A 33 5.54 12.35 7.51
N MET A 34 6.43 11.37 7.71
CA MET A 34 7.52 11.43 8.70
C MET A 34 8.70 12.32 8.25
N GLY A 35 8.64 12.92 7.06
CA GLY A 35 9.68 13.81 6.55
C GLY A 35 10.90 13.09 5.97
N MET A 36 10.80 11.81 5.63
CA MET A 36 11.86 11.09 4.92
C MET A 36 12.02 11.64 3.49
N SER A 37 13.24 11.65 2.97
CA SER A 37 13.50 12.08 1.59
C SER A 37 12.98 11.05 0.57
N SER A 38 12.59 11.53 -0.61
CA SER A 38 12.08 10.68 -1.70
C SER A 38 13.07 9.58 -2.11
N ASP A 39 14.38 9.82 -2.04
CA ASP A 39 15.40 8.81 -2.33
C ASP A 39 15.37 7.64 -1.34
N ILE A 40 15.21 7.93 -0.04
CA ILE A 40 15.11 6.91 1.01
C ILE A 40 13.78 6.15 0.89
N ILE A 41 12.70 6.85 0.57
CA ILE A 41 11.39 6.23 0.34
C ILE A 41 11.45 5.30 -0.88
N GLN A 42 12.08 5.72 -1.97
CA GLN A 42 12.30 4.89 -3.15
C GLN A 42 13.09 3.63 -2.79
N GLN A 43 14.18 3.76 -2.04
CA GLN A 43 14.97 2.61 -1.62
C GLN A 43 14.17 1.63 -0.74
N ALA A 44 13.32 2.12 0.14
CA ALA A 44 12.53 1.30 1.06
C ALA A 44 11.32 0.62 0.40
N THR A 45 10.71 1.26 -0.59
CA THR A 45 9.40 0.86 -1.14
C THR A 45 9.47 0.35 -2.57
N GLY A 46 10.55 0.65 -3.29
CA GLY A 46 10.72 0.34 -4.70
C GLY A 46 9.91 1.22 -5.66
N LEU A 47 9.20 2.23 -5.14
CA LEU A 47 8.47 3.19 -5.97
C LEU A 47 9.42 4.15 -6.69
N SER A 48 9.01 4.61 -7.87
CA SER A 48 9.69 5.69 -8.56
C SER A 48 9.54 7.02 -7.81
N LEU A 49 10.46 7.96 -8.05
CA LEU A 49 10.39 9.29 -7.46
C LEU A 49 9.10 10.02 -7.88
N GLU A 50 8.63 9.80 -9.11
CA GLU A 50 7.37 10.35 -9.62
C GLU A 50 6.17 9.80 -8.83
N GLU A 51 6.11 8.48 -8.61
CA GLU A 51 5.05 7.87 -7.80
C GLU A 51 5.05 8.40 -6.36
N ILE A 52 6.22 8.63 -5.78
CA ILE A 52 6.38 9.17 -4.42
C ILE A 52 5.93 10.63 -4.35
N ASP A 53 6.24 11.44 -5.36
CA ASP A 53 5.86 12.85 -5.40
C ASP A 53 4.33 13.02 -5.46
N LEU A 54 3.65 12.12 -6.20
CA LEU A 54 2.19 12.04 -6.31
C LEU A 54 1.48 11.54 -5.04
N LEU A 55 2.21 11.03 -4.03
CA LEU A 55 1.59 10.63 -2.76
C LEU A 55 1.15 11.86 -1.97
N ASP A 56 -0.14 11.91 -1.63
CA ASP A 56 -0.69 12.92 -0.73
C ASP A 56 -0.20 12.66 0.70
N THR A 57 0.42 13.67 1.31
CA THR A 57 0.89 13.64 2.70
C THR A 57 -0.22 13.90 3.71
N THR A 58 -1.40 14.33 3.24
CA THR A 58 -2.52 14.76 4.09
C THR A 58 -3.32 13.60 4.68
N SER A 59 -3.17 12.38 4.15
CA SER A 59 -3.96 11.20 4.54
C SER A 59 -3.34 10.34 5.65
N GLY A 60 -2.46 10.91 6.49
CA GLY A 60 -1.73 10.17 7.53
C GLY A 60 -2.57 9.48 8.62
N ILE A 61 -3.89 9.70 8.67
CA ILE A 61 -4.87 8.90 9.40
C ILE A 61 -6.19 9.01 8.62
N THR A 62 -6.58 7.98 7.87
CA THR A 62 -7.96 7.89 7.36
C THR A 62 -8.85 7.34 8.48
N GLU A 63 -10.01 7.93 8.70
CA GLU A 63 -10.99 7.56 9.75
C GLU A 63 -11.35 6.06 9.76
N GLU A 64 -11.14 5.35 8.66
CA GLU A 64 -11.33 3.89 8.56
C GLU A 64 -10.41 3.06 9.47
N ASP A 65 -9.22 3.56 9.84
CA ASP A 65 -8.35 2.89 10.83
C ASP A 65 -8.79 3.17 12.29
N SER A 66 -9.82 4.01 12.50
CA SER A 66 -10.36 4.32 13.85
C SER A 66 -11.46 3.36 14.32
N TRP A 67 -11.88 2.37 13.52
CA TRP A 67 -12.91 1.40 13.91
C TRP A 67 -12.44 0.36 14.94
N GLU A 68 -11.13 0.27 15.24
CA GLU A 68 -10.60 -0.63 16.28
C GLU A 68 -10.68 -0.06 17.72
N LYS A 69 -11.18 1.17 17.91
CA LYS A 69 -11.33 1.78 19.26
C LYS A 69 -12.68 1.54 19.93
N ILE A 70 -13.52 0.67 19.38
CA ILE A 70 -14.78 0.25 20.02
C ILE A 70 -14.71 -1.26 20.27
N GLN A 71 -14.02 -1.65 21.34
CA GLN A 71 -14.34 -2.80 22.19
C GLN A 71 -14.05 -2.44 23.64
#